data_AF-A0A0G1DV25-F1
#
_entry.id   AF-A0A0G1DV25-F1
#
_cell.length_a   1.000
_cell.length_b   1.000
_cell.length_c   1.000
_cell.angle_alpha   90.00
_cell.angle_beta   90.00
_cell.angle_gamma   90.00
#
_symmetry.space_group_name_H-M   'P 1'
#
loop_
_entity.id
_entity.type
_entity.pdbx_description
1 polymer ?
#
loop_
_entity_poly.entity_id
_entity_poly.type
_entity_poly.pdbx_seq_one_letter_code
_entity_poly.pdbx_strand_id
1 'polypeptide(L)'
;MYLPQFRAEHWKGVTIGIRKETQDVAMRVPVVKFRDQEVTLGKFRVELQKLSTNAMELFYRKHYFKKYPLIVSMFVIATTRILKVYRMNKQRYVNWRKGIK
;
A
#
# COMPACT_ATOMS: atom_id res chain seq x y z
N MET A 1 24.46 -28.65 -26.83
CA MET A 1 23.15 -27.96 -26.93
C MET A 1 23.22 -26.79 -25.95
N TYR A 2 23.25 -25.54 -26.43
CA TYR A 2 23.36 -24.36 -25.56
C TYR A 2 21.95 -23.88 -25.22
N LEU A 3 21.58 -23.87 -23.93
CA LEU A 3 20.29 -23.32 -23.51
C LEU A 3 20.40 -21.79 -23.44
N PRO A 4 19.47 -21.03 -24.03
CA PRO A 4 19.43 -19.59 -23.83
C PRO A 4 19.06 -19.30 -22.38
N GLN A 5 19.98 -18.68 -21.65
CA GLN A 5 19.68 -18.13 -20.34
C GLN A 5 18.82 -16.88 -20.52
N PHE A 6 17.51 -17.00 -20.36
CA PHE A 6 16.62 -15.85 -20.33
C PHE A 6 16.49 -15.34 -18.90
N ARG A 7 16.59 -14.02 -18.72
CA ARG A 7 16.36 -13.36 -17.44
C ARG A 7 14.98 -12.74 -17.46
N ALA A 8 14.03 -13.34 -16.74
CA ALA A 8 12.73 -12.73 -16.54
C ALA A 8 12.80 -11.72 -15.39
N GLU A 9 12.78 -10.43 -15.72
CA GLU A 9 12.69 -9.37 -14.70
C GLU A 9 11.28 -9.33 -14.12
N HIS A 10 11.14 -9.81 -12.88
CA HIS A 10 9.86 -9.84 -12.19
C HIS A 10 9.58 -8.49 -11.51
N TRP A 11 8.90 -7.59 -12.23
CA TRP A 11 8.58 -6.23 -11.78
C TRP A 11 7.54 -6.15 -10.64
N LYS A 12 6.99 -7.28 -10.17
CA LYS A 12 5.91 -7.32 -9.18
C LYS A 12 6.33 -6.77 -7.79
N GLY A 13 7.63 -6.82 -7.47
CA GLY A 13 8.18 -6.26 -6.22
C GLY A 13 8.51 -4.76 -6.29
N VAL A 14 8.57 -4.20 -7.51
CA VAL A 14 8.92 -2.79 -7.76
C VAL A 14 7.74 -1.89 -7.42
N THR A 15 6.51 -2.30 -7.77
CA THR A 15 5.28 -1.55 -7.48
C THR A 15 4.96 -1.47 -5.98
N ILE A 16 5.36 -2.47 -5.19
CA ILE A 16 5.04 -2.52 -3.75
C ILE A 16 6.11 -1.80 -2.90
N GLY A 17 7.27 -1.47 -3.48
CA GLY A 17 8.32 -0.72 -2.78
C GLY A 17 8.91 -1.44 -1.56
N ILE A 18 8.90 -2.77 -1.56
CA ILE A 18 9.33 -3.59 -0.41
C ILE A 18 10.86 -3.62 -0.27
N ARG A 19 11.61 -3.48 -1.37
CA ARG A 19 13.08 -3.50 -1.38
C ARG A 19 13.64 -2.15 -1.78
N LYS A 20 14.62 -1.64 -1.01
CA LYS A 20 15.36 -0.41 -1.32
C LYS A 20 16.06 -0.49 -2.68
N GLU A 21 16.58 -1.66 -3.03
CA GLU A 21 17.31 -1.87 -4.29
C GLU A 21 16.44 -1.73 -5.55
N THR A 22 15.14 -2.01 -5.45
CA THR A 22 14.19 -1.89 -6.58
C THR A 22 13.42 -0.57 -6.58
N GLN A 23 13.71 0.33 -5.62
CA GLN A 23 12.98 1.56 -5.41
C GLN A 23 13.21 2.59 -6.52
N ASP A 24 14.43 2.67 -7.05
CA ASP A 24 14.79 3.64 -8.10
C ASP A 24 14.05 3.39 -9.40
N VAL A 25 13.81 2.12 -9.75
CA VAL A 25 13.06 1.79 -10.96
C VAL A 25 11.56 2.01 -10.77
N ALA A 26 11.05 1.79 -9.56
CA ALA A 26 9.66 2.08 -9.22
C ALA A 26 9.33 3.57 -9.29
N MET A 27 10.28 4.43 -8.90
CA MET A 27 10.09 5.88 -8.89
C MET A 27 10.15 6.52 -10.28
N ARG A 28 10.67 5.81 -11.30
CA ARG A 28 10.75 6.32 -12.68
C ARG A 28 9.45 6.19 -13.45
N VAL A 29 8.52 5.33 -13.02
CA VAL A 29 7.26 5.11 -13.75
C VAL A 29 6.19 6.08 -13.23
N PRO A 30 5.79 7.10 -14.01
CA PRO A 30 4.81 8.09 -13.54
C PRO A 30 3.39 7.54 -13.45
N VAL A 31 3.07 6.52 -14.26
CA VAL A 31 1.73 5.95 -14.42
C VAL A 31 1.76 4.45 -14.18
N VAL A 32 0.92 3.98 -13.25
CA VAL A 32 0.79 2.57 -12.88
C VAL A 32 -0.60 2.08 -13.25
N LYS A 33 -0.68 0.91 -13.90
CA LYS A 33 -1.96 0.23 -14.13
C LYS A 33 -2.39 -0.44 -12.83
N PHE A 34 -3.46 0.04 -12.21
CA PHE A 34 -4.05 -0.52 -11.01
C PHE A 34 -5.54 -0.75 -11.23
N ARG A 35 -5.98 -2.01 -11.09
CA ARG A 35 -7.39 -2.40 -11.22
C ARG A 35 -8.02 -1.86 -12.52
N ASP A 36 -7.32 -2.08 -13.63
CA ASP A 36 -7.70 -1.67 -14.99
C ASP A 36 -7.75 -0.15 -15.24
N GLN A 37 -7.27 0.66 -14.30
CA GLN A 37 -7.16 2.11 -14.42
C GLN A 37 -5.70 2.56 -14.42
N GLU A 38 -5.42 3.60 -15.20
CA GLU A 38 -4.11 4.25 -15.19
C GLU A 38 -4.09 5.31 -14.09
N VAL A 39 -3.31 5.05 -13.04
CA VAL A 39 -3.26 5.86 -11.83
C VAL A 39 -1.85 6.42 -11.65
N THR A 40 -1.75 7.70 -11.31
CA THR A 40 -0.46 8.33 -11.02
C THR A 40 0.17 7.73 -9.76
N LEU A 41 1.50 7.64 -9.73
CA LEU A 41 2.25 7.01 -8.64
C LEU A 41 1.87 7.57 -7.25
N GLY A 42 1.59 8.88 -7.17
CA GLY A 42 1.16 9.53 -5.93
C GLY A 42 -0.17 8.97 -5.42
N LYS A 43 -1.19 8.92 -6.29
CA LYS A 43 -2.52 8.39 -5.98
C LYS A 43 -2.48 6.90 -5.62
N PHE A 44 -1.72 6.11 -6.38
CA PHE A 44 -1.54 4.69 -6.13
C PHE A 44 -0.99 4.41 -4.72
N ARG A 45 0.03 5.18 -4.26
CA ARG A 45 0.58 5.03 -2.91
C ARG A 45 -0.43 5.32 -1.80
N VAL A 46 -1.30 6.31 -2.01
CA VAL A 46 -2.37 6.65 -1.06
C VAL A 46 -3.41 5.53 -1.01
N GLU A 47 -3.78 4.98 -2.16
CA GLU A 47 -4.72 3.86 -2.25
C GLU A 47 -4.17 2.58 -1.61
N LEU A 48 -2.89 2.26 -1.82
CA LEU A 48 -2.23 1.14 -1.16
C LEU A 48 -2.30 1.25 0.36
N GLN A 49 -2.00 2.42 0.91
CA GLN A 49 -2.10 2.63 2.36
C GLN A 49 -3.53 2.45 2.85
N LYS A 50 -4.51 3.00 2.13
CA LYS A 50 -5.94 2.84 2.44
C LYS A 50 -6.34 1.36 2.46
N LEU A 51 -5.97 0.60 1.44
CA LEU A 51 -6.25 -0.83 1.32
C LEU A 51 -5.57 -1.65 2.43
N SER A 52 -4.31 -1.34 2.76
CA SER A 52 -3.60 -1.98 3.87
C SER A 52 -4.31 -1.77 5.21
N THR A 53 -4.72 -0.54 5.53
CA THR A 53 -5.51 -0.28 6.74
C THR A 53 -6.89 -0.93 6.72
N ASN A 54 -7.56 -0.99 5.57
CA ASN A 54 -8.85 -1.71 5.45
C ASN A 54 -8.66 -3.22 5.69
N ALA A 55 -7.58 -3.80 5.18
CA ALA A 55 -7.26 -5.20 5.40
C ALA A 55 -6.99 -5.48 6.89
N MET A 56 -6.32 -4.55 7.59
CA MET A 56 -6.10 -4.65 9.03
C MET A 56 -7.41 -4.59 9.83
N GLU A 57 -8.32 -3.66 9.49
CA GLU A 57 -9.66 -3.56 10.11
C GLU A 57 -10.46 -4.86 9.88
N LEU A 58 -10.46 -5.39 8.65
CA LEU A 58 -11.13 -6.64 8.30
C LEU A 58 -10.54 -7.85 9.05
N PHE A 59 -9.21 -7.94 9.11
CA PHE A 59 -8.51 -8.99 9.85
C PHE A 59 -8.87 -8.96 11.34
N TYR A 60 -8.87 -7.77 11.94
CA TYR A 60 -9.23 -7.61 13.35
C TYR A 60 -10.69 -8.01 13.60
N ARG A 61 -11.62 -7.55 12.76
CA ARG A 61 -13.04 -7.92 12.86
C ARG A 61 -13.24 -9.43 12.74
N LYS A 62 -12.49 -10.10 11.86
CA LYS A 62 -12.63 -11.56 11.67
C LYS A 62 -12.07 -12.37 12.85
N HIS A 63 -10.90 -12.01 13.37
CA HIS A 63 -10.18 -12.87 14.33
C HIS A 63 -10.40 -12.48 15.80
N TYR A 64 -10.63 -11.20 16.09
CA TYR A 64 -10.57 -10.68 17.45
C TYR A 64 -11.89 -10.13 17.97
N PHE A 65 -12.87 -9.90 17.11
CA PHE A 65 -14.16 -9.33 17.51
C PHE A 65 -14.93 -10.19 18.52
N LYS A 66 -14.86 -11.51 18.41
CA LYS A 66 -15.50 -12.45 19.36
C LYS A 66 -14.64 -12.78 20.57
N LYS A 67 -13.33 -12.49 20.53
CA LYS A 67 -12.37 -12.89 21.57
C LYS A 67 -12.27 -11.85 22.69
N TYR A 68 -12.50 -10.58 22.37
CA TYR A 68 -12.38 -9.47 23.32
C TYR A 68 -13.73 -8.79 23.58
N PRO A 69 -13.92 -8.17 24.76
CA PRO A 69 -15.13 -7.43 25.08
C PRO A 69 -15.38 -6.29 24.08
N LEU A 70 -16.65 -5.99 23.84
CA LEU A 70 -17.10 -5.04 22.81
C LEU A 70 -16.48 -3.65 22.94
N ILE A 71 -16.22 -3.19 24.16
CA ILE A 71 -15.62 -1.87 24.43
C ILE A 71 -14.21 -1.80 23.85
N VAL A 72 -13.40 -2.83 24.08
CA VAL A 72 -12.01 -2.90 23.59
C VAL A 72 -11.98 -3.03 22.08
N SER A 73 -12.84 -3.87 21.51
CA SER A 73 -12.89 -4.04 20.05
C SER A 73 -13.35 -2.76 19.34
N MET A 74 -14.30 -2.01 19.90
CA MET A 74 -14.70 -0.71 19.39
C MET A 74 -13.58 0.33 19.49
N PHE A 75 -12.81 0.34 20.58
CA PHE A 75 -11.66 1.23 20.72
C PHE A 75 -10.57 0.93 19.67
N VAL A 76 -10.28 -0.35 19.40
CA VAL A 76 -9.32 -0.74 18.35
C VAL A 76 -9.83 -0.36 16.96
N ILE A 77 -11.12 -0.53 16.67
CA ILE A 77 -11.70 -0.11 15.40
C ILE A 77 -11.67 1.42 15.25
N ALA A 78 -11.94 2.17 16.32
CA ALA A 78 -11.88 3.64 16.30
C ALA A 78 -10.44 4.13 16.05
N THR A 79 -9.46 3.58 16.77
CA THR A 79 -8.04 3.94 16.62
C THR A 79 -7.49 3.58 15.24
N THR A 80 -7.85 2.42 14.69
CA THR A 80 -7.45 2.04 13.31
C THR A 80 -8.02 2.99 12.26
N ARG A 81 -9.25 3.51 12.43
CA ARG A 81 -9.83 4.53 11.54
C ARG A 81 -9.10 5.88 11.64
N ILE A 82 -8.74 6.31 12.86
CA ILE A 82 -7.94 7.53 13.05
C ILE A 82 -6.56 7.38 12.38
N LEU A 83 -5.90 6.24 12.59
CA LEU A 83 -4.61 5.93 11.96
C LEU A 83 -4.70 5.90 10.43
N LYS A 84 -5.81 5.41 9.86
CA LYS A 84 -6.05 5.42 8.42
C LYS A 84 -6.03 6.84 7.86
N VAL A 85 -6.76 7.77 8.48
CA VAL A 85 -6.78 9.18 8.04
C VAL A 85 -5.39 9.82 8.19
N TYR A 86 -4.73 9.59 9.33
CA TYR A 86 -3.39 10.10 9.59
C TYR A 86 -2.37 9.61 8.56
N ARG A 87 -2.32 8.31 8.26
CA ARG A 87 -1.40 7.73 7.26
C ARG A 87 -1.67 8.28 5.87
N MET A 88 -2.94 8.33 5.46
CA MET A 88 -3.32 8.90 4.16
C MET A 88 -2.89 10.36 4.02
N ASN A 89 -3.13 11.20 5.05
CA ASN A 89 -2.73 12.60 5.02
C ASN A 89 -1.20 12.77 5.04
N LYS A 90 -0.50 11.98 5.84
CA LYS A 90 0.97 11.93 5.84
C LYS A 90 1.52 11.56 4.46
N GLN A 91 0.95 10.56 3.79
CA GLN A 91 1.39 10.14 2.47
C GLN A 91 1.09 11.20 1.39
N ARG A 92 -0.06 11.87 1.47
CA ARG A 92 -0.38 13.02 0.61
C ARG A 92 0.64 14.14 0.78
N TYR A 93 0.99 14.46 2.02
CA TYR A 93 2.00 15.48 2.31
C TYR A 93 3.39 15.10 1.77
N VAL A 94 3.81 13.84 1.95
CA VAL A 94 5.09 13.36 1.40
C VAL A 94 5.10 13.38 -0.13
N ASN A 95 4.00 12.99 -0.78
CA ASN A 95 3.88 13.05 -2.24
C ASN A 95 3.96 14.50 -2.73
N TRP A 96 3.27 15.43 -2.06
CA TRP A 96 3.30 16.87 -2.36
C TRP A 96 4.72 17.44 -2.24
N ARG A 97 5.43 17.15 -1.13
CA ARG A 97 6.82 17.59 -0.90
C ARG A 97 7.80 17.05 -1.97
N LYS A 98 7.53 15.88 -2.53
CA LYS A 98 8.37 15.25 -3.56
C LYS A 98 7.96 15.62 -4.99
N GLY A 99 6.93 16.43 -5.20
CA GLY A 99 6.44 16.81 -6.53
C GLY A 99 5.86 15.65 -7.35
N ILE A 100 5.51 14.54 -6.69
CA ILE A 100 4.94 13.36 -7.36
C ILE A 100 3.44 13.59 -7.51
N LYS A 101 2.99 13.88 -8.73
CA LYS A 101 1.55 14.00 -9.06
C LYS A 101 0.86 12.64 -9.05
#